data_AF-A0A7K1L7K7-F1
#
_entry.id   AF-A0A7K1L7K7-F1
#
_cell.length_a   1.000
_cell.length_b   1.000
_cell.length_c   1.000
_cell.angle_alpha   90.00
_cell.angle_beta   90.00
_cell.angle_gamma   90.00
#
_symmetry.space_group_name_H-M   'P 1'
#
loop_
_entity.id
_entity.type
_entity.pdbx_description
1 polymer ?
#
loop_
_entity_poly.entity_id
_entity_poly.type
_entity_poly.pdbx_seq_one_letter_code
_entity_poly.pdbx_strand_id
1 'polypeptide(L)'
;MTYDMVVLTQRAPDVRAIIDSMVAAGETLRVRGGGDGALILLRDDEGSPLVSIESAQRVDVEGEVGRVLGGAVDAGLTVPYWWVEVRASGGDPRAPGIAHRFADAMVERLGGAVWPPNAPEEAP
;
A
#
# COMPACT_ATOMS: atom_id res chain seq x y z
N MET A 1 0.62 -17.59 -3.76
CA MET A 1 0.88 -16.46 -4.69
C MET A 1 0.79 -15.18 -3.89
N THR A 2 1.59 -14.16 -4.20
CA THR A 2 1.50 -12.84 -3.54
C THR A 2 0.32 -12.05 -4.09
N TYR A 3 -0.17 -11.10 -3.30
CA TYR A 3 -1.23 -10.17 -3.71
C TYR A 3 -0.63 -8.76 -3.78
N ASP A 4 -0.67 -8.14 -4.96
CA ASP A 4 -0.06 -6.84 -5.22
C ASP A 4 -1.12 -5.74 -5.27
N MET A 5 -0.78 -4.60 -4.69
CA MET A 5 -1.60 -3.41 -4.61
C MET A 5 -0.79 -2.16 -4.92
N VAL A 6 -1.50 -1.16 -5.41
CA VAL A 6 -0.99 0.19 -5.60
C VAL A 6 -1.85 1.14 -4.80
N VAL A 7 -1.19 1.97 -4.00
CA VAL A 7 -1.81 3.10 -3.30
C VAL A 7 -1.39 4.37 -4.02
N LEU A 8 -2.36 5.08 -4.58
CA LEU A 8 -2.17 6.39 -5.17
C LEU A 8 -2.60 7.44 -4.15
N THR A 9 -1.74 8.43 -3.92
CA THR A 9 -2.03 9.50 -2.97
C THR A 9 -1.89 10.87 -3.60
N GLN A 10 -2.84 11.78 -3.32
CA GLN A 10 -2.83 13.14 -3.86
C GLN A 10 -1.82 14.05 -3.14
N ARG A 11 -1.35 13.65 -1.96
CA ARG A 11 -0.37 14.38 -1.17
C ARG A 11 0.82 13.48 -0.88
N ALA A 12 2.02 14.07 -0.84
CA ALA A 12 3.25 13.33 -0.53
C ALA A 12 3.10 12.59 0.79
N PRO A 13 3.34 11.27 0.82
CA PRO A 13 3.46 10.54 2.07
C PRO A 13 4.63 11.09 2.89
N ASP A 14 4.34 11.54 4.10
CA ASP A 14 5.36 11.81 5.10
C ASP A 14 5.51 10.61 6.06
N VAL A 15 6.57 10.63 6.87
CA VAL A 15 6.87 9.55 7.81
C VAL A 15 5.71 9.30 8.78
N ARG A 16 4.99 10.36 9.19
CA ARG A 16 3.88 10.23 10.12
C ARG A 16 2.69 9.54 9.50
N ALA A 17 2.31 9.94 8.28
CA ALA A 17 1.23 9.31 7.53
C ALA A 17 1.50 7.83 7.30
N ILE A 18 2.75 7.47 6.98
CA ILE A 18 3.15 6.06 6.81
C ILE A 18 3.03 5.31 8.14
N ILE A 19 3.57 5.84 9.25
CA ILE A 19 3.48 5.19 10.57
C ILE A 19 2.04 5.04 11.03
N ASP A 20 1.24 6.10 10.97
CA ASP A 20 -0.16 6.06 11.40
C ASP A 20 -0.98 5.05 10.56
N SER A 21 -0.62 4.85 9.29
CA SER A 21 -1.25 3.85 8.43
C SER A 21 -0.77 2.43 8.74
N MET A 22 0.48 2.24 9.14
CA MET A 22 0.96 0.94 9.66
C MET A 22 0.25 0.55 10.96
N VAL A 23 0.03 1.52 11.85
CA VAL A 23 -0.74 1.31 13.10
C VAL A 23 -2.17 0.89 12.78
N ALA A 24 -2.83 1.56 11.81
CA ALA A 24 -4.17 1.19 11.36
C ALA A 24 -4.22 -0.23 10.74
N ALA A 25 -3.13 -0.68 10.11
CA ALA A 25 -3.02 -2.05 9.59
C ALA A 25 -3.02 -3.10 10.71
N GLY A 26 -2.41 -2.78 11.85
CA GLY A 26 -2.45 -3.57 13.08
C GLY A 26 -1.40 -3.13 14.09
N GLU A 27 -1.81 -2.84 15.32
CA GLU A 27 -0.95 -2.31 16.39
C GLU A 27 0.13 -3.31 16.87
N THR A 28 -0.10 -4.60 16.69
CA THR A 28 0.83 -5.66 17.10
C THR A 28 1.82 -6.06 16.01
N LEU A 29 1.72 -5.47 14.81
CA LEU A 29 2.60 -5.80 13.70
C LEU A 29 4.03 -5.33 13.98
N ARG A 30 5.00 -6.18 13.68
CA ARG A 30 6.42 -5.83 13.80
C ARG A 30 6.89 -5.18 12.52
N VAL A 31 7.64 -4.07 12.65
CA VAL A 31 8.17 -3.31 11.51
C VAL A 31 9.66 -3.59 11.33
N ARG A 32 10.09 -3.85 10.10
CA ARG A 32 11.51 -4.05 9.75
C ARG A 32 11.84 -3.45 8.39
N GLY A 33 12.98 -2.78 8.27
CA GLY A 33 13.53 -2.39 6.96
C GLY A 33 14.02 -3.60 6.16
N GLY A 34 13.86 -3.56 4.84
CA GLY A 34 14.34 -4.56 3.89
C GLY A 34 14.86 -3.93 2.61
N GLY A 35 15.42 -4.76 1.71
CA GLY A 35 15.89 -4.31 0.39
C GLY A 35 16.88 -3.14 0.46
N ASP A 36 17.88 -3.23 1.35
CA ASP A 36 18.88 -2.18 1.58
C ASP A 36 18.28 -0.79 1.89
N GLY A 37 17.11 -0.77 2.53
CA GLY A 37 16.41 0.45 2.93
C GLY A 37 15.31 0.89 1.95
N ALA A 38 15.12 0.18 0.85
CA ALA A 38 14.06 0.47 -0.13
C ALA A 38 12.66 0.01 0.32
N LEU A 39 12.58 -0.91 1.29
CA LEU A 39 11.34 -1.55 1.72
C LEU A 39 11.09 -1.38 3.21
N ILE A 40 9.81 -1.22 3.56
CA ILE A 40 9.29 -1.43 4.91
C ILE A 40 8.54 -2.76 4.92
N LEU A 41 8.82 -3.63 5.89
CA LEU A 41 8.18 -4.92 6.05
C LEU A 41 7.35 -4.94 7.33
N LEU A 42 6.06 -5.26 7.21
CA LEU A 42 5.19 -5.62 8.31
C LEU A 42 5.23 -7.14 8.50
N ARG A 43 5.42 -7.57 9.75
CA ARG A 43 5.65 -8.97 10.13
C ARG A 43 4.73 -9.36 11.28
N ASP A 44 4.44 -10.65 11.38
CA ASP A 44 3.80 -11.23 12.55
C ASP A 44 4.76 -11.28 13.76
N ASP A 45 4.25 -11.81 14.87
CA ASP A 45 5.01 -11.99 16.10
C ASP A 45 6.14 -13.03 16.01
N GLU A 46 6.05 -13.95 15.05
CA GLU A 46 7.07 -14.96 14.77
C GLU A 46 8.15 -14.42 13.83
N GLY A 47 7.93 -13.23 13.25
CA GLY A 47 8.85 -12.55 12.34
C GLY A 47 8.64 -12.90 10.87
N SER A 48 7.58 -13.61 10.51
CA SER A 48 7.23 -13.92 9.12
C SER A 48 6.72 -12.66 8.42
N PRO A 49 7.16 -12.40 7.17
CA PRO A 49 6.70 -11.24 6.41
C PRO A 49 5.23 -11.40 5.97
N LEU A 50 4.42 -10.39 6.28
CA LEU A 50 3.02 -10.31 5.90
C LEU A 50 2.82 -9.30 4.77
N VAL A 51 3.40 -8.10 4.90
CA VAL A 51 3.26 -7.03 3.91
C VAL A 51 4.60 -6.35 3.67
N SER A 52 4.94 -6.05 2.42
CA SER A 52 6.04 -5.16 2.07
C SER A 52 5.50 -3.90 1.42
N ILE A 53 6.04 -2.75 1.81
CA ILE A 53 5.68 -1.42 1.33
C ILE A 53 6.93 -0.81 0.70
N GLU A 54 6.81 -0.37 -0.55
CA GLU A 54 7.89 0.32 -1.26
C GLU A 54 7.88 1.82 -1.00
N SER A 55 9.00 2.48 -1.31
CA SER A 55 9.11 3.93 -1.22
C SER A 55 8.18 4.61 -2.24
N ALA A 56 7.48 5.66 -1.78
CA ALA A 56 6.59 6.44 -2.63
C ALA A 56 7.32 7.07 -3.82
N GLN A 57 6.85 6.76 -5.03
CA GLN A 57 7.35 7.31 -6.29
C GLN A 57 6.46 8.48 -6.70
N ARG A 58 7.08 9.62 -7.03
CA ARG A 58 6.36 10.79 -7.55
C ARG A 58 5.98 10.56 -9.01
N VAL A 59 4.74 10.82 -9.36
CA VAL A 59 4.24 10.76 -10.74
C VAL A 59 3.91 12.17 -11.22
N ASP A 60 4.60 12.61 -12.26
CA ASP A 60 4.46 13.96 -12.84
C ASP A 60 3.74 13.96 -14.20
N VAL A 61 3.40 12.78 -14.73
CA VAL A 61 2.81 12.62 -16.07
C VAL A 61 1.36 12.17 -15.95
N GLU A 62 0.45 12.96 -16.54
CA GLU A 62 -0.97 12.61 -16.60
C GLU A 62 -1.19 11.30 -17.38
N GLY A 63 -2.10 10.45 -16.89
CA GLY A 63 -2.47 9.19 -17.53
C GLY A 63 -1.48 8.03 -17.42
N GLU A 64 -0.32 8.20 -16.76
CA GLU A 64 0.66 7.12 -16.57
C GLU A 64 0.07 5.95 -15.77
N VAL A 65 -0.71 6.24 -14.72
CA VAL A 65 -1.45 5.22 -13.96
C VAL A 65 -2.46 4.49 -14.84
N GLY A 66 -3.31 5.22 -15.58
CA GLY A 66 -4.31 4.61 -16.45
C GLY A 66 -3.70 3.69 -17.50
N ARG A 67 -2.50 4.02 -18.00
CA ARG A 67 -1.72 3.17 -18.90
C ARG A 67 -1.26 1.86 -18.25
N VAL A 68 -0.84 1.90 -16.99
CA VAL A 68 -0.26 0.74 -16.28
C VAL A 68 -1.33 -0.15 -15.65
N LEU A 69 -2.31 0.44 -14.95
CA LEU A 69 -3.33 -0.28 -14.19
C LEU A 69 -4.64 -0.50 -14.96
N GLY A 70 -4.82 0.21 -16.08
CA GLY A 70 -6.05 0.20 -16.86
C GLY A 70 -7.15 1.06 -16.25
N GLY A 71 -8.03 1.59 -17.09
CA GLY A 71 -9.19 2.37 -16.65
C GLY A 71 -8.84 3.74 -16.04
N ALA A 72 -9.79 4.29 -15.27
CA ALA A 72 -9.73 5.64 -14.70
C ALA A 72 -9.41 5.59 -13.19
N VAL A 73 -8.43 4.75 -12.79
CA VAL A 73 -8.02 4.57 -11.39
C VAL A 73 -7.48 5.87 -10.78
N ASP A 74 -6.97 6.77 -11.62
CA ASP A 74 -6.55 8.13 -11.29
C ASP A 74 -7.66 9.19 -11.49
N ALA A 75 -8.92 8.80 -11.76
CA ALA A 75 -10.03 9.73 -11.96
C ALA A 75 -10.31 10.56 -10.70
N GLY A 76 -9.66 11.71 -10.60
CA GLY A 76 -9.74 12.61 -9.46
C GLY A 76 -8.38 13.04 -8.91
N LEU A 77 -7.30 12.42 -9.35
CA LEU A 77 -5.95 12.87 -9.05
C LEU A 77 -5.47 13.90 -10.06
N THR A 78 -4.71 14.87 -9.57
CA THR A 78 -4.00 15.87 -10.38
C THR A 78 -2.51 15.72 -10.14
N VAL A 79 -1.71 15.82 -11.21
CA VAL A 79 -0.26 15.73 -11.08
C VAL A 79 0.30 16.95 -10.33
N PRO A 80 1.29 16.78 -9.44
CA PRO A 80 1.87 15.49 -9.06
C PRO A 80 1.01 14.72 -8.05
N TYR A 81 1.01 13.40 -8.18
CA TYR A 81 0.54 12.46 -7.15
C TYR A 81 1.63 11.42 -6.87
N TRP A 82 1.41 10.54 -5.89
CA TRP A 82 2.42 9.57 -5.45
C TRP A 82 1.90 8.15 -5.55
N TRP A 83 2.76 7.26 -6.07
CA TRP A 83 2.54 5.84 -6.24
C TRP A 83 3.31 5.06 -5.18
N VAL A 84 2.61 4.19 -4.44
CA VAL A 84 3.21 3.30 -3.44
C VAL A 84 2.81 1.87 -3.78
N GLU A 85 3.79 1.01 -4.02
CA GLU A 85 3.54 -0.43 -4.17
C GLU A 85 3.46 -1.09 -2.79
N VAL A 86 2.44 -1.93 -2.63
CA VAL A 86 2.21 -2.71 -1.43
C VAL A 86 1.98 -4.16 -1.85
N ARG A 87 2.76 -5.07 -1.30
CA ARG A 87 2.68 -6.50 -1.61
C ARG A 87 2.37 -7.30 -0.36
N ALA A 88 1.25 -8.01 -0.37
CA ALA A 88 0.87 -8.98 0.63
C ALA A 88 1.48 -10.36 0.32
N SER A 89 2.00 -11.00 1.36
CA SER A 89 2.52 -12.35 1.32
C SER A 89 1.42 -13.36 1.01
N GLY A 90 1.75 -14.36 0.20
CA GLY A 90 0.86 -15.50 -0.03
C GLY A 90 0.91 -16.58 1.06
N GLY A 91 1.74 -16.40 2.09
CA GLY A 91 1.95 -17.36 3.16
C GLY A 91 0.95 -17.25 4.32
N ASP A 92 0.18 -16.17 4.40
CA ASP A 92 -0.84 -15.96 5.43
C ASP A 92 -2.12 -15.37 4.79
N PRO A 93 -3.30 -15.99 4.97
CA PRO A 93 -4.55 -15.52 4.36
C PRO A 93 -4.99 -14.13 4.85
N ARG A 94 -4.49 -13.66 6.00
CA ARG A 94 -4.82 -12.34 6.56
C ARG A 94 -4.01 -11.21 5.91
N ALA A 95 -2.92 -11.53 5.20
CA ALA A 95 -2.00 -10.54 4.66
C ALA A 95 -2.67 -9.54 3.68
N PRO A 96 -3.55 -9.95 2.75
CA PRO A 96 -4.29 -9.01 1.90
C PRO A 96 -5.16 -8.04 2.71
N GLY A 97 -5.84 -8.51 3.76
CA GLY A 97 -6.66 -7.66 4.62
C GLY A 97 -5.83 -6.64 5.41
N ILE A 98 -4.62 -7.02 5.86
CA ILE A 98 -3.66 -6.10 6.48
C ILE A 98 -3.19 -5.03 5.48
N ALA A 99 -2.86 -5.44 4.25
CA ALA A 99 -2.42 -4.53 3.20
C ALA A 99 -3.52 -3.51 2.84
N HIS A 100 -4.79 -3.95 2.77
CA HIS A 100 -5.93 -3.06 2.54
C HIS A 100 -6.14 -2.06 3.66
N ARG A 101 -6.10 -2.48 4.94
CA ARG A 101 -6.19 -1.52 6.05
C ARG A 101 -5.09 -0.46 6.03
N PHE A 102 -3.87 -0.84 5.67
CA PHE A 102 -2.78 0.12 5.44
C PHE A 102 -3.11 1.09 4.30
N ALA A 103 -3.54 0.56 3.15
CA ALA A 103 -3.83 1.34 1.96
C ALA A 103 -5.01 2.32 2.16
N ASP A 104 -6.08 1.86 2.78
CA ASP A 104 -7.26 2.68 3.10
C ASP A 104 -6.88 3.81 4.07
N ALA A 105 -6.09 3.50 5.09
CA ALA A 105 -5.58 4.48 6.04
C ALA A 105 -4.72 5.55 5.36
N MET A 106 -3.91 5.17 4.37
CA MET A 106 -3.12 6.09 3.56
C MET A 106 -4.01 7.00 2.72
N VAL A 107 -5.02 6.44 2.03
CA VAL A 107 -5.95 7.20 1.17
C VAL A 107 -6.85 8.12 2.00
N GLU A 108 -7.37 7.67 3.14
CA GLU A 108 -8.18 8.50 4.04
C GLU A 108 -7.39 9.73 4.50
N ARG A 109 -6.11 9.54 4.82
CA ARG A 109 -5.24 10.63 5.24
C ARG A 109 -4.89 11.53 4.07
N LEU A 110 -4.30 10.98 3.02
CA LEU A 110 -3.60 11.74 1.99
C LEU A 110 -4.46 12.09 0.77
N GLY A 111 -5.68 11.56 0.70
CA GLY A 111 -6.53 11.55 -0.49
C GLY A 111 -5.97 10.62 -1.56
N GLY A 112 -6.82 10.13 -2.47
CA GLY A 112 -6.42 9.31 -3.60
C GLY A 112 -7.21 8.02 -3.73
N ALA A 113 -6.58 6.94 -4.17
CA ALA A 113 -7.25 5.69 -4.50
C ALA A 113 -6.34 4.46 -4.30
N VAL A 114 -6.97 3.30 -4.17
CA VAL A 114 -6.30 1.99 -4.06
C VAL A 114 -6.68 1.12 -5.25
N TRP A 115 -5.73 0.35 -5.76
CA TRP A 115 -5.96 -0.66 -6.78
C TRP A 115 -5.26 -1.99 -6.44
N PRO A 116 -5.95 -3.14 -6.50
CA PRO A 116 -7.40 -3.29 -6.63
C PRO A 116 -8.14 -2.65 -5.44
N PRO A 117 -9.38 -2.18 -5.62
CA PRO A 117 -10.10 -1.42 -4.58
C PRO A 117 -10.58 -2.28 -3.40
N ASN A 118 -10.68 -3.60 -3.57
CA ASN A 118 -11.16 -4.50 -2.52
C ASN A 118 -10.19 -5.64 -2.30
N ALA A 119 -10.10 -6.12 -1.06
CA ALA A 119 -9.38 -7.34 -0.75
C ALA A 119 -10.03 -8.53 -1.47
N PRO A 120 -9.24 -9.55 -1.87
CA PRO A 120 -9.83 -10.83 -2.22
C PRO A 120 -10.66 -11.33 -1.03
N GLU A 121 -11.86 -11.85 -1.32
CA GLU A 121 -12.74 -12.43 -0.31
C GLU A 121 -11.97 -13.57 0.40
N GLU A 122 -11.96 -13.55 1.74
CA GLU A 122 -11.37 -14.64 2.50
C GLU A 122 -12.14 -15.93 2.15
N ALA A 123 -11.46 -16.89 1.54
CA ALA A 123 -12.09 -18.18 1.25
C ALA A 123 -12.54 -18.81 2.58
N PRO A 124 -13.79 -19.31 2.68
CA PRO A 124 -14.37 -19.82 3.92
C PRO A 124 -13.65 -21.05 4.48
#